data_AF-A0A5J4PV63-F1
#
_entry.id   AF-A0A5J4PV63-F1
#
_cell.length_a   1.000
_cell.length_b   1.000
_cell.length_c   1.000
_cell.angle_alpha   90.00
_cell.angle_beta   90.00
_cell.angle_gamma   90.00
#
_symmetry.space_group_name_H-M   'P 1'
#
loop_
_entity.id
_entity.type
_entity.pdbx_description
1 polymer ?
#
loop_
_entity_poly.entity_id
_entity_poly.type
_entity_poly.pdbx_seq_one_letter_code
_entity_poly.pdbx_strand_id
1 'polypeptide(L)'
;HISFIKQRNTITKENTPLLKLLDCLRLFKNIPDTTPDKACRRLLYLLSQLDDNQRNKIKRLALKYTPQTIAVLGAMLETLDSDEDTNSLFKRINPMTAYKLGISLKVLPNKKKWNIR
;
A
#
# COMPACT_ATOMS: atom_id res chain seq x y z
N HIS A 1 25.88 -0.60 -0.50
CA HIS A 1 25.69 0.27 -1.69
C HIS A 1 24.32 0.93 -1.55
N ILE A 2 24.26 2.22 -1.20
CA ILE A 2 22.97 2.90 -0.95
C ILE A 2 22.52 3.54 -2.26
N SER A 3 21.56 2.90 -2.94
CA SER A 3 20.98 3.44 -4.18
C SER A 3 19.96 4.52 -3.82
N PHE A 4 20.39 5.78 -3.85
CA PHE A 4 19.50 6.95 -3.77
C PHE A 4 18.63 7.03 -5.03
N ILE A 5 17.40 6.51 -4.96
CA ILE A 5 16.40 6.70 -6.01
C ILE A 5 15.88 8.15 -5.92
N LYS A 6 16.31 9.00 -6.87
CA LYS A 6 15.83 10.38 -7.04
C LYS A 6 14.35 10.37 -7.47
N GLN A 7 13.42 10.43 -6.50
CA GLN A 7 12.00 10.66 -6.77
C GLN A 7 11.78 12.13 -7.18
N ARG A 8 11.39 12.36 -8.44
CA ARG A 8 11.02 13.66 -9.03
C ARG A 8 9.55 14.03 -8.74
N ASN A 9 9.12 14.00 -7.48
CA ASN A 9 7.81 14.57 -7.12
C ASN A 9 8.04 15.64 -6.07
N THR A 10 7.79 16.90 -6.43
CA THR A 10 7.95 18.10 -5.61
C THR A 10 7.36 17.87 -4.22
N ILE A 11 8.25 17.67 -3.25
CA ILE A 11 7.95 17.17 -1.91
C ILE A 11 7.46 18.35 -1.05
N THR A 12 6.14 18.54 -0.93
CA THR A 12 5.58 19.40 0.12
C THR A 12 5.68 18.68 1.47
N LYS A 13 6.22 19.38 2.49
CA LYS A 13 6.63 18.82 3.80
C LYS A 13 5.54 18.01 4.53
N GLU A 14 4.26 18.25 4.27
CA GLU A 14 3.14 17.52 4.89
C GLU A 14 2.64 16.29 4.10
N ASN A 15 2.76 16.27 2.77
CA ASN A 15 2.31 15.13 1.95
C ASN A 15 3.43 14.11 1.68
N THR A 16 4.65 14.44 2.08
CA THR A 16 5.85 13.60 1.94
C THR A 16 5.67 12.18 2.47
N PRO A 17 5.16 11.95 3.71
CA PRO A 17 5.08 10.59 4.25
C PRO A 17 4.04 9.72 3.52
N LEU A 18 2.86 10.25 3.19
CA LEU A 18 1.82 9.49 2.48
C LEU A 18 2.23 9.14 1.05
N LEU A 19 2.83 10.10 0.33
CA LEU A 19 3.32 9.84 -1.04
C LEU A 19 4.46 8.83 -1.03
N LYS A 20 5.36 8.88 -0.04
CA LYS A 20 6.41 7.87 0.12
C LYS A 20 5.83 6.48 0.38
N LEU A 21 4.78 6.35 1.20
CA LEU A 21 4.09 5.08 1.42
C LEU A 21 3.52 4.52 0.11
N LEU A 22 2.82 5.37 -0.66
CA LEU A 22 2.26 4.99 -1.95
C LEU A 22 3.34 4.62 -2.98
N ASP A 23 4.47 5.32 -2.96
CA ASP A 23 5.58 4.99 -3.85
C ASP A 23 6.25 3.67 -3.46
N CYS A 24 6.40 3.39 -2.16
CA CYS A 24 6.85 2.08 -1.68
C CYS A 24 5.90 0.96 -2.11
N LEU A 25 4.58 1.18 -2.01
CA LEU A 25 3.56 0.23 -2.47
C LEU A 25 3.61 0.01 -3.98
N ARG A 26 3.83 1.07 -4.76
CA ARG A 26 4.00 1.00 -6.22
C ARG A 26 5.28 0.26 -6.61
N LEU A 27 6.38 0.50 -5.90
CA LEU A 27 7.68 -0.13 -6.14
C LEU A 27 7.82 -1.49 -5.46
N PHE A 28 6.80 -1.96 -4.73
CA PHE A 28 6.84 -3.21 -3.97
C PHE A 28 7.27 -4.42 -4.80
N LYS A 29 6.90 -4.47 -6.08
CA LYS A 29 7.28 -5.53 -7.01
C LYS A 29 8.78 -5.54 -7.35
N ASN A 30 9.47 -4.40 -7.21
CA ASN A 30 10.85 -4.18 -7.62
C ASN A 30 11.79 -3.95 -6.43
N ILE A 31 11.50 -4.52 -5.24
CA ILE A 31 12.43 -4.41 -4.10
C ILE A 31 13.34 -5.64 -4.06
N PRO A 32 14.59 -5.57 -4.58
CA PRO A 32 15.51 -6.71 -4.60
C PRO A 32 16.12 -7.04 -3.22
N ASP A 33 16.12 -6.10 -2.26
CA ASP A 33 16.90 -6.19 -1.02
C ASP A 33 16.05 -6.49 0.24
N THR A 34 14.75 -6.78 0.08
CA THR A 34 13.88 -7.10 1.22
C THR A 34 12.86 -8.17 0.88
N THR A 35 12.50 -8.99 1.85
CA THR A 35 11.39 -9.93 1.71
C THR A 35 10.06 -9.17 1.69
N PRO A 36 9.10 -9.56 0.84
CA PRO A 36 7.79 -8.93 0.78
C PRO A 36 7.09 -8.89 2.15
N ASP A 37 7.30 -9.89 3.00
CA ASP A 37 6.77 -9.93 4.37
C ASP A 37 7.28 -8.78 5.25
N LYS A 38 8.60 -8.52 5.25
CA LYS A 38 9.20 -7.43 6.02
C LYS A 38 8.72 -6.07 5.52
N ALA A 39 8.69 -5.87 4.21
CA ALA A 39 8.16 -4.64 3.61
C ALA A 39 6.70 -4.42 3.99
N CYS A 40 5.88 -5.47 3.88
CA CYS A 40 4.45 -5.43 4.20
C CYS A 40 4.21 -5.09 5.68
N ARG A 41 4.92 -5.75 6.61
CA ARG A 41 4.84 -5.42 8.05
C ARG A 41 5.23 -3.98 8.35
N ARG A 42 6.29 -3.47 7.70
CA ARG A 42 6.73 -2.09 7.89
C ARG A 42 5.69 -1.09 7.40
N LEU A 43 5.08 -1.36 6.24
CA LEU A 43 4.02 -0.53 5.69
C LEU A 43 2.76 -0.57 6.57
N LEU A 44 2.34 -1.75 7.04
CA LEU A 44 1.25 -1.91 8.00
C LEU A 44 1.48 -1.07 9.26
N TYR A 45 2.66 -1.16 9.86
CA TYR A 45 3.01 -0.36 11.02
C TYR A 45 2.88 1.14 10.74
N LEU A 46 3.44 1.62 9.62
CA LEU A 46 3.34 3.04 9.25
C LEU A 46 1.90 3.49 8.99
N LEU A 47 1.07 2.63 8.40
CA LEU A 47 -0.36 2.89 8.17
C LEU A 47 -1.15 2.91 9.49
N SER A 48 -0.75 2.11 10.48
CA SER A 48 -1.38 2.11 11.81
C SER A 48 -1.11 3.40 12.58
N GLN A 49 0.00 4.09 12.28
CA GLN A 49 0.35 5.37 12.88
C GLN A 49 -0.37 6.56 12.24
N LEU A 50 -1.14 6.35 11.16
CA LEU A 50 -1.88 7.42 10.50
C LEU A 50 -3.16 7.76 11.28
N ASP A 51 -3.50 9.04 11.36
CA ASP A 51 -4.82 9.50 11.81
C ASP A 51 -5.90 9.28 10.74
N ASP A 52 -7.16 9.40 11.14
CA ASP A 52 -8.32 9.28 10.23
C ASP A 52 -8.22 10.21 9.01
N ASN A 53 -7.85 11.47 9.22
CA ASN A 53 -7.67 12.44 8.14
C ASN A 53 -6.54 12.02 7.16
N GLN A 54 -5.46 11.42 7.69
CA GLN A 54 -4.35 10.92 6.89
C GLN A 54 -4.73 9.65 6.13
N ARG A 55 -5.49 8.74 6.75
CA ARG A 55 -6.10 7.58 6.10
C ARG A 55 -6.99 8.01 4.94
N ASN A 56 -7.83 9.01 5.14
CA ASN A 56 -8.70 9.50 4.07
C ASN A 56 -7.91 10.17 2.93
N LYS A 57 -6.85 10.93 3.25
CA LYS A 57 -5.92 11.48 2.25
C LYS A 57 -5.20 10.39 1.46
N ILE A 58 -4.61 9.38 2.11
CA ILE A 58 -3.87 8.33 1.40
C ILE A 58 -4.79 7.49 0.53
N LYS A 59 -6.03 7.22 0.97
CA LYS A 59 -7.08 6.60 0.14
C LYS A 59 -7.30 7.39 -1.14
N ARG A 60 -7.55 8.71 -1.03
CA ARG A 60 -7.73 9.59 -2.19
C ARG A 60 -6.51 9.68 -3.11
N LEU A 61 -5.31 9.70 -2.53
CA LEU A 61 -4.06 9.71 -3.29
C LEU A 61 -3.84 8.38 -4.03
N ALA A 62 -4.13 7.24 -3.40
CA ALA A 62 -4.00 5.92 -3.99
C ALA A 62 -4.89 5.76 -5.23
N LEU A 63 -6.04 6.42 -5.29
CA LEU A 63 -6.92 6.42 -6.46
C LEU A 63 -6.25 6.95 -7.74
N LYS A 64 -5.20 7.78 -7.61
CA LYS A 64 -4.39 8.28 -8.73
C LYS A 64 -3.26 7.33 -9.14
N TYR A 65 -3.03 6.27 -8.37
CA TYR A 65 -2.01 5.27 -8.61
C TYR A 65 -2.58 4.02 -9.29
N THR A 66 -1.70 3.08 -9.60
CA THR A 66 -2.08 1.81 -10.23
C THR A 66 -3.02 1.00 -9.31
N PRO A 67 -3.90 0.16 -9.89
CA PRO A 67 -4.82 -0.65 -9.10
C PRO A 67 -4.11 -1.65 -8.18
N GLN A 68 -2.84 -2.00 -8.47
CA GLN A 68 -1.99 -2.75 -7.55
C GLN A 68 -1.78 -2.01 -6.22
N THR A 69 -1.38 -0.74 -6.29
CA THR A 69 -1.17 0.11 -5.10
C THR A 69 -2.45 0.22 -4.29
N ILE A 70 -3.59 0.39 -4.96
CA ILE A 70 -4.92 0.46 -4.34
C ILE A 70 -5.25 -0.84 -3.62
N ALA A 71 -5.02 -2.00 -4.26
CA ALA A 71 -5.30 -3.30 -3.69
C ALA A 71 -4.49 -3.57 -2.42
N VAL A 72 -3.19 -3.27 -2.44
CA VAL A 72 -2.32 -3.47 -1.27
C VAL A 72 -2.69 -2.52 -0.14
N LEU A 73 -2.94 -1.25 -0.44
CA LEU A 73 -3.36 -0.27 0.56
C LEU A 73 -4.69 -0.68 1.20
N GLY A 74 -5.68 -1.06 0.40
CA GLY A 74 -6.99 -1.50 0.88
C GLY A 74 -6.87 -2.73 1.77
N ALA A 75 -6.11 -3.74 1.33
CA ALA A 75 -5.85 -4.94 2.13
C ALA A 75 -5.15 -4.64 3.46
N MET A 76 -4.21 -3.69 3.47
CA MET A 76 -3.52 -3.28 4.69
C MET A 76 -4.44 -2.53 5.65
N LEU A 77 -5.23 -1.57 5.15
CA LEU A 77 -6.18 -0.82 5.96
C LEU A 77 -7.21 -1.77 6.59
N GLU A 78 -7.79 -2.68 5.80
CA GLU A 78 -8.74 -3.70 6.28
C GLU A 78 -8.12 -4.67 7.30
N THR A 79 -6.81 -4.90 7.22
CA THR A 79 -6.08 -5.73 8.20
C THR A 79 -5.83 -4.97 9.51
N LEU A 80 -5.63 -3.66 9.45
CA LEU A 80 -5.43 -2.81 10.63
C LEU A 80 -6.74 -2.54 11.34
N ASP A 81 -7.78 -2.26 10.57
CA ASP A 81 -9.11 -1.96 11.04
C ASP A 81 -10.12 -2.60 10.07
N SER A 82 -10.87 -3.57 10.58
CA SER A 82 -11.82 -4.33 9.76
C SER A 82 -13.12 -3.56 9.48
N ASP A 83 -13.36 -2.45 10.16
CA ASP A 83 -14.52 -1.56 9.95
C ASP A 83 -14.22 -0.44 8.94
N GLU A 84 -12.94 -0.19 8.62
CA GLU A 84 -12.54 0.81 7.63
C GLU A 84 -13.27 0.66 6.29
N ASP A 85 -13.87 1.76 5.82
CA ASP A 85 -14.42 1.82 4.46
C ASP A 85 -13.30 1.75 3.42
N THR A 86 -13.04 0.53 2.98
CA THR A 86 -12.15 0.18 1.88
C THR A 86 -12.92 -0.16 0.61
N ASN A 87 -14.26 -0.11 0.64
CA ASN A 87 -15.14 -0.40 -0.48
C ASN A 87 -14.86 0.51 -1.69
N SER A 88 -14.58 1.79 -1.42
CA SER A 88 -14.16 2.77 -2.41
C SER A 88 -12.87 2.36 -3.16
N LEU A 89 -11.93 1.71 -2.47
CA LEU A 89 -10.70 1.18 -3.06
C LEU A 89 -10.98 -0.13 -3.80
N PHE A 90 -11.79 -1.01 -3.20
CA PHE A 90 -12.15 -2.31 -3.77
C PHE A 90 -12.84 -2.18 -5.12
N LYS A 91 -13.76 -1.21 -5.27
CA LYS A 91 -14.41 -0.90 -6.55
C LYS A 91 -13.46 -0.43 -7.65
N ARG A 92 -12.26 0.04 -7.28
CA ARG A 92 -11.26 0.56 -8.23
C ARG A 92 -10.24 -0.48 -8.66
N ILE A 93 -10.17 -1.62 -7.99
CA ILE A 93 -9.29 -2.71 -8.39
C ILE A 93 -10.01 -3.63 -9.36
N ASN A 94 -9.27 -4.19 -10.32
CA ASN A 94 -9.84 -5.15 -11.26
C ASN A 94 -9.86 -6.54 -10.62
N PRO A 95 -11.03 -7.17 -10.44
CA PRO A 95 -11.12 -8.51 -9.85
C PRO A 95 -10.44 -9.59 -10.73
N MET A 96 -10.23 -9.31 -12.02
CA MET A 96 -9.51 -10.20 -12.94
C MET A 96 -7.98 -10.06 -12.85
N THR A 97 -7.45 -9.10 -12.09
CA THR A 97 -6.00 -8.88 -11.98
C THR A 97 -5.45 -9.53 -10.72
N ALA A 98 -4.53 -10.49 -10.88
CA ALA A 98 -3.79 -11.08 -9.78
C ALA A 98 -2.47 -10.33 -9.54
N TYR A 99 -2.30 -9.76 -8.35
CA TYR A 99 -1.09 -9.04 -7.97
C TYR A 99 -0.08 -10.00 -7.33
N LYS A 100 0.93 -10.43 -8.09
CA LYS A 100 2.03 -11.27 -7.58
C LYS A 100 2.96 -10.42 -6.70
N LEU A 101 2.68 -10.39 -5.40
CA LEU A 101 3.44 -9.63 -4.42
C LEU A 101 4.24 -10.57 -3.50
N GLY A 102 3.92 -11.87 -3.47
CA GLY A 102 4.68 -12.84 -2.69
C GLY A 102 4.56 -12.63 -1.17
N ILE A 103 3.57 -11.87 -0.72
CA ILE A 103 3.33 -11.59 0.70
C ILE A 103 2.75 -12.84 1.35
N SER A 104 3.27 -13.28 2.51
CA SER A 104 2.71 -14.45 3.19
C SER A 104 1.33 -14.16 3.79
N LEU A 105 0.47 -15.18 3.84
CA LEU A 105 -0.84 -15.11 4.50
C LEU A 105 -0.73 -14.73 5.99
N LYS A 106 0.43 -15.02 6.61
CA LYS A 106 0.72 -14.65 8.00
C LYS A 106 0.80 -13.15 8.25
N VAL A 107 1.14 -12.37 7.22
CA VAL A 107 1.26 -10.90 7.33
C VAL A 107 -0.02 -10.21 6.88
N LEU A 108 -0.62 -10.72 5.80
CA LEU A 108 -1.82 -10.16 5.21
C LEU A 108 -2.84 -11.28 4.99
N PRO A 109 -3.66 -11.61 6.01
CA PRO A 109 -4.64 -12.70 5.89
C PRO A 109 -5.70 -12.38 4.83
N ASN A 110 -6.05 -11.10 4.69
CA ASN A 110 -7.05 -10.60 3.75
C ASN A 110 -6.54 -10.52 2.29
N LYS A 111 -5.28 -10.91 2.00
CA LYS A 111 -4.68 -10.80 0.66
C LYS A 111 -5.48 -11.54 -0.43
N LYS A 112 -6.15 -12.64 -0.07
CA LYS A 112 -7.00 -13.40 -0.98
C LYS A 112 -8.21 -12.59 -1.46
N LYS A 113 -8.84 -11.81 -0.58
CA LYS A 113 -9.98 -10.93 -0.91
C LYS A 113 -9.58 -9.90 -1.97
N TRP A 114 -8.35 -9.40 -1.87
CA TRP A 114 -7.80 -8.35 -2.75
C TRP A 114 -7.06 -8.88 -3.99
N ASN A 115 -7.21 -10.17 -4.34
CA ASN A 115 -6.53 -10.81 -5.47
C ASN A 115 -4.99 -10.70 -5.44
N ILE A 116 -4.41 -10.62 -4.25
CA ILE A 116 -2.96 -10.57 -4.03
C ILE A 116 -2.44 -12.01 -3.86
N ARG A 117 -1.51 -12.41 -4.72
CA ARG A 117 -0.85 -13.73 -4.72
C ARG A 117 0.56 -13.64 -4.14
#